data_AF-A0A0F9BVF0-F1
#
_entry.id   AF-A0A0F9BVF0-F1
#
_cell.length_a   1.000
_cell.length_b   1.000
_cell.length_c   1.000
_cell.angle_alpha   90.00
_cell.angle_beta   90.00
_cell.angle_gamma   90.00
#
_symmetry.space_group_name_H-M   'P 1'
#
loop_
_entity.id
_entity.type
_entity.pdbx_description
1 polymer ?
#
loop_
_entity_poly.entity_id
_entity_poly.type
_entity_poly.pdbx_seq_one_letter_code
_entity_poly.pdbx_strand_id
1 'polypeptide(L)'
;MRRRHLLRKISAEKLWREFIFFDCETTPEPLSLTETRLNFRLAVGVHVTYRVKPKPKTESWAKFTTTRDLWEWIVSKTHERTALYVVAHNAEFDFRVSKGFTSLVALGWEIKR
;
A
#
# COMPACT_ATOMS: atom_id res chain seq x y z
N MET A 1 38.13 -28.68 12.52
CA MET A 1 38.23 -28.00 11.19
C MET A 1 36.91 -27.31 10.91
N ARG A 2 36.87 -25.97 10.80
CA ARG A 2 35.62 -25.21 10.58
C ARG A 2 35.15 -25.42 9.14
N ARG A 3 33.86 -25.75 8.95
CA ARG A 3 33.28 -26.00 7.62
C ARG A 3 33.50 -24.78 6.72
N ARG A 4 34.00 -25.01 5.51
CA ARG A 4 34.29 -23.93 4.54
C ARG A 4 32.95 -23.33 4.10
N HIS A 5 32.75 -22.05 4.32
CA HIS A 5 31.57 -21.34 3.82
C HIS A 5 31.86 -20.87 2.39
N LEU A 6 31.24 -21.49 1.40
CA LEU A 6 31.29 -21.04 0.01
C LEU A 6 30.27 -19.92 -0.18
N LEU A 7 30.74 -18.73 -0.52
CA LEU A 7 29.88 -17.63 -0.93
C LEU A 7 29.28 -17.97 -2.31
N ARG A 8 27.96 -18.12 -2.37
CA ARG A 8 27.21 -18.37 -3.61
C ARG A 8 26.62 -17.06 -4.12
N LYS A 9 26.79 -16.77 -5.40
CA LYS A 9 26.09 -15.65 -6.07
C LYS A 9 24.59 -15.82 -5.89
N ILE A 10 23.96 -14.91 -5.16
CA ILE A 10 22.49 -14.84 -5.08
C ILE A 10 22.05 -14.17 -6.38
N SER A 11 21.46 -14.91 -7.32
CA SER A 11 20.94 -14.36 -8.58
C SER A 11 19.43 -14.12 -8.55
N ALA A 12 18.82 -14.13 -7.37
CA ALA A 12 17.43 -13.76 -7.23
C ALA A 12 17.37 -12.24 -7.06
N GLU A 13 17.32 -11.52 -8.18
CA GLU A 13 16.65 -10.22 -8.18
C GLU A 13 15.25 -10.49 -7.61
N LYS A 14 14.99 -10.00 -6.40
CA LYS A 14 13.68 -10.11 -5.76
C LYS A 14 12.76 -9.18 -6.53
N LEU A 15 12.31 -9.63 -7.70
CA LEU A 15 11.40 -8.86 -8.52
C LEU A 15 10.12 -8.71 -7.70
N TRP A 16 9.76 -7.48 -7.41
CA TRP A 16 8.52 -7.16 -6.72
C TRP A 16 7.36 -7.59 -7.61
N ARG A 17 6.51 -8.46 -7.08
CA ARG A 17 5.42 -9.07 -7.87
C ARG A 17 4.07 -8.49 -7.52
N GLU A 18 3.95 -7.79 -6.40
CA GLU A 18 2.67 -7.35 -5.88
C GLU A 18 2.73 -5.88 -5.54
N PHE A 19 1.80 -5.14 -6.15
CA PHE A 19 1.65 -3.71 -5.99
C PHE A 19 0.19 -3.41 -5.71
N ILE A 20 -0.04 -2.42 -4.86
CA ILE A 20 -1.31 -1.74 -4.74
C ILE A 20 -1.10 -0.32 -5.24
N PHE A 21 -1.94 0.09 -6.17
CA PHE A 21 -2.08 1.50 -6.53
C PHE A 21 -3.40 1.99 -5.97
N PHE A 22 -3.41 3.13 -5.30
CA PHE A 22 -4.64 3.74 -4.83
C PHE A 22 -4.61 5.25 -4.96
N ASP A 23 -5.79 5.85 -5.03
CA ASP A 23 -6.00 7.29 -5.11
C ASP A 23 -7.20 7.68 -4.25
N CYS A 24 -7.13 8.84 -3.62
CA CYS A 24 -8.16 9.32 -2.71
C CYS A 24 -8.85 10.57 -3.22
N GLU A 25 -10.16 10.57 -3.07
CA GLU A 25 -11.04 11.68 -3.32
C GLU A 25 -11.48 12.31 -1.99
N THR A 26 -11.64 13.63 -1.98
CA THR A 26 -11.93 14.38 -0.76
C THR A 26 -13.14 15.30 -0.94
N THR A 27 -13.71 15.73 0.19
CA THR A 27 -14.70 16.79 0.25
C THR A 27 -14.10 17.97 1.03
N PRO A 28 -14.08 19.18 0.44
CA PRO A 28 -13.63 20.37 1.15
C PRO A 28 -14.67 20.81 2.19
N GLU A 29 -14.17 21.18 3.36
CA GLU A 29 -14.91 21.77 4.46
C GLU A 29 -14.21 23.08 4.84
N PRO A 30 -14.83 24.26 4.59
CA PRO A 30 -14.24 25.53 4.98
C PRO A 30 -14.22 25.65 6.51
N LEU A 31 -13.03 25.86 7.08
CA LEU A 31 -12.87 26.10 8.52
C LEU A 31 -12.79 27.59 8.85
N SER A 32 -12.27 28.39 7.93
CA SER A 32 -12.17 29.84 8.03
C SER A 32 -12.13 30.48 6.63
N LEU A 33 -11.93 31.79 6.54
CA LEU A 33 -11.79 32.49 5.26
C LEU A 33 -10.54 32.06 4.46
N THR A 34 -9.54 31.48 5.12
CA THR A 34 -8.24 31.12 4.52
C THR A 34 -7.91 29.64 4.61
N GLU A 35 -8.71 28.85 5.35
CA GLU A 35 -8.41 27.44 5.62
C GLU A 35 -9.55 26.54 5.18
N THR A 36 -9.19 25.51 4.41
CA THR A 36 -10.10 24.44 4.00
C THR A 36 -9.55 23.11 4.48
N ARG A 37 -10.37 22.37 5.22
CA ARG A 37 -10.09 20.98 5.56
C ARG A 37 -10.53 20.07 4.41
N LEU A 38 -9.71 19.11 4.07
CA LEU A 38 -10.05 18.08 3.08
C LEU A 38 -10.39 16.78 3.81
N ASN A 39 -11.67 16.42 3.80
CA ASN A 39 -12.15 15.20 4.44
C ASN A 39 -12.17 14.05 3.44
N PHE A 40 -11.75 12.86 3.86
CA PHE A 40 -11.82 11.66 3.05
C PHE A 40 -13.26 11.38 2.60
N ARG A 41 -13.45 11.12 1.31
CA ARG A 41 -14.75 10.81 0.71
C ARG A 41 -14.79 9.42 0.08
N LEU A 42 -13.76 9.09 -0.69
CA LEU A 42 -13.68 7.85 -1.45
C LEU A 42 -12.21 7.50 -1.69
N ALA A 43 -11.89 6.21 -1.75
CA ALA A 43 -10.67 5.74 -2.39
C ALA A 43 -11.00 4.69 -3.44
N VAL A 44 -10.18 4.64 -4.48
CA VAL A 44 -10.16 3.55 -5.46
C VAL A 44 -8.79 2.91 -5.42
N GLY A 45 -8.75 1.59 -5.30
CA GLY A 45 -7.51 0.81 -5.26
C GLY A 45 -7.52 -0.30 -6.30
N VAL A 46 -6.33 -0.62 -6.81
CA VAL A 46 -6.07 -1.80 -7.64
C VAL A 46 -4.89 -2.59 -7.09
N HIS A 47 -5.10 -3.87 -6.81
CA HIS A 47 -4.03 -4.82 -6.49
C HIS A 47 -3.58 -5.51 -7.78
N VAL A 48 -2.31 -5.34 -8.13
CA VAL A 48 -1.68 -5.86 -9.33
C VAL A 48 -0.68 -6.94 -8.96
N THR A 49 -0.86 -8.14 -9.50
CA THR A 49 0.09 -9.25 -9.34
C THR A 49 0.78 -9.59 -10.65
N TYR A 50 2.10 -9.41 -10.71
CA TYR A 50 2.97 -9.84 -11.79
C TYR A 50 3.41 -11.29 -11.56
N ARG A 51 3.15 -12.14 -12.55
CA ARG A 51 3.54 -13.56 -12.54
C ARG A 51 4.71 -13.78 -13.49
N VAL A 52 5.48 -14.84 -13.25
CA VAL A 52 6.49 -15.29 -14.22
C VAL A 52 5.76 -15.69 -15.49
N LYS A 53 6.24 -15.21 -16.65
CA LYS A 53 5.72 -15.58 -17.97
C LYS A 53 5.60 -17.12 -18.07
N PRO A 54 4.55 -17.64 -18.73
CA PRO A 54 3.65 -16.97 -19.67
C PRO A 54 2.38 -16.37 -19.03
N LYS A 55 2.22 -16.43 -17.71
CA LYS A 55 0.96 -16.01 -17.07
C LYS A 55 0.78 -14.48 -17.16
N PRO A 56 -0.41 -13.99 -17.55
CA PRO A 56 -0.70 -12.56 -17.55
C PRO A 56 -0.69 -12.00 -16.13
N LYS A 57 -0.51 -10.67 -16.01
CA LYS A 57 -0.76 -9.96 -14.75
C LYS A 57 -2.24 -10.06 -14.38
N THR A 58 -2.54 -10.07 -13.09
CA THR A 58 -3.91 -10.03 -12.57
C THR A 58 -4.15 -8.72 -11.86
N GLU A 59 -5.35 -8.15 -12.02
CA GLU A 59 -5.78 -6.90 -11.41
C GLU A 59 -7.05 -7.14 -10.60
N SER A 60 -7.09 -6.65 -9.36
CA SER A 60 -8.26 -6.68 -8.50
C SER A 60 -8.59 -5.27 -8.05
N TRP A 61 -9.69 -4.74 -8.58
CA TRP A 61 -10.17 -3.38 -8.33
C TRP A 61 -11.13 -3.37 -7.15
N ALA A 62 -11.03 -2.33 -6.32
CA ALA A 62 -11.92 -2.11 -5.19
C ALA A 62 -12.16 -0.61 -4.94
N LYS A 63 -13.30 -0.30 -4.34
CA LYS A 63 -13.70 1.07 -3.97
C LYS A 63 -14.02 1.09 -2.48
N PHE A 64 -13.65 2.18 -1.80
CA PHE A 64 -13.76 2.30 -0.35
C PHE A 64 -14.34 3.66 0.01
N THR A 65 -15.40 3.66 0.82
CA THR A 65 -16.02 4.90 1.33
C THR A 65 -15.57 5.21 2.76
N THR A 66 -14.84 4.30 3.40
CA THR A 66 -14.21 4.55 4.69
C THR A 66 -12.71 4.32 4.61
N THR A 67 -11.96 5.07 5.43
CA THR A 67 -10.51 4.89 5.54
C THR A 67 -10.15 3.51 6.07
N ARG A 68 -10.97 2.98 6.99
CA ARG A 68 -10.74 1.68 7.62
C ARG A 68 -10.81 0.55 6.60
N ASP A 69 -11.84 0.52 5.76
CA ASP A 69 -12.02 -0.55 4.76
C ASP A 69 -10.87 -0.58 3.75
N LEU A 70 -10.36 0.59 3.35
CA LEU A 70 -9.18 0.70 2.49
C LEU A 70 -7.97 0.00 3.12
N TRP A 71 -7.65 0.34 4.38
CA TRP A 71 -6.45 -0.19 5.04
C TRP A 71 -6.59 -1.66 5.44
N GLU A 72 -7.79 -2.10 5.84
CA GLU A 72 -8.08 -3.53 6.05
C GLU A 72 -7.90 -4.32 4.74
N TRP A 73 -8.37 -3.78 3.61
CA TRP A 73 -8.15 -4.39 2.30
C TRP A 73 -6.67 -4.43 1.90
N ILE A 74 -5.92 -3.34 2.10
CA ILE A 74 -4.46 -3.32 1.84
C ILE A 74 -3.75 -4.39 2.67
N VAL A 75 -4.03 -4.43 3.98
CA VAL A 75 -3.42 -5.41 4.89
C VAL A 75 -3.80 -6.84 4.50
N SER A 76 -5.02 -7.08 4.00
CA SER A 76 -5.45 -8.40 3.52
C SER A 76 -4.62 -8.95 2.34
N LYS A 77 -3.87 -8.08 1.63
CA LYS A 77 -2.99 -8.47 0.51
C LYS A 77 -1.55 -8.70 0.94
N THR A 78 -1.24 -8.53 2.23
CA THR A 78 0.10 -8.79 2.74
C THR A 78 0.32 -10.30 2.89
N HIS A 79 1.56 -10.73 2.66
CA HIS A 79 1.97 -12.12 2.80
C HIS A 79 3.22 -12.20 3.67
N GLU A 80 3.40 -13.33 4.37
CA GLU A 80 4.58 -13.51 5.20
C GLU A 80 5.88 -13.40 4.38
N ARG A 81 6.86 -12.68 4.94
CA ARG A 81 8.23 -12.54 4.39
C ARG A 81 8.32 -11.89 2.99
N THR A 82 7.25 -11.28 2.51
CA THR A 82 7.23 -10.44 1.31
C THR A 82 6.96 -8.98 1.68
N ALA A 83 7.36 -8.07 0.79
CA ALA A 83 7.00 -6.67 0.92
C ALA A 83 5.89 -6.39 -0.09
N LEU A 84 4.80 -5.79 0.38
CA LEU A 84 3.73 -5.26 -0.44
C LEU A 84 4.02 -3.78 -0.72
N TYR A 85 4.05 -3.40 -1.99
CA TYR A 85 4.30 -2.02 -2.39
C TYR A 85 2.97 -1.31 -2.55
N VAL A 86 2.75 -0.28 -1.75
CA VAL A 86 1.55 0.55 -1.84
C VAL A 86 1.97 1.90 -2.41
N VAL A 87 1.37 2.28 -3.52
CA VAL A 87 1.73 3.43 -4.34
C VAL A 87 0.50 4.31 -4.53
N ALA A 88 0.69 5.62 -4.44
CA ALA A 88 -0.32 6.61 -4.79
C ALA A 88 0.34 7.74 -5.57
N HIS A 89 -0.44 8.47 -6.38
CA HIS A 89 0.11 9.53 -7.22
C HIS A 89 0.69 10.68 -6.38
N ASN A 90 0.02 11.04 -5.29
CA ASN A 90 0.53 11.94 -4.27
C ASN A 90 0.55 11.23 -2.92
N ALA A 91 1.48 10.29 -2.76
CA ALA A 91 1.56 9.43 -1.59
C ALA A 91 1.52 10.19 -0.25
N GLU A 92 2.12 11.37 -0.15
CA GLU A 92 2.03 12.17 1.08
C GLU A 92 0.59 12.60 1.39
N PHE A 93 -0.11 13.13 0.39
CA PHE A 93 -1.50 13.59 0.53
C PHE A 93 -2.46 12.42 0.76
N ASP A 94 -2.44 11.42 -0.12
CA ASP A 94 -3.33 10.27 -0.10
C ASP A 94 -3.22 9.50 1.22
N PHE A 95 -1.99 9.33 1.72
CA PHE A 95 -1.74 8.62 2.97
C PHE A 95 -2.18 9.41 4.20
N ARG A 96 -2.07 10.75 4.17
CA ARG A 96 -2.60 11.61 5.24
C ARG A 96 -4.12 11.59 5.27
N VAL A 97 -4.77 11.81 4.13
CA VAL A 97 -6.23 11.93 4.08
C VAL A 97 -6.93 10.60 4.37
N SER A 98 -6.35 9.49 3.91
CA SER A 98 -6.81 8.15 4.26
C SER A 98 -6.39 7.69 5.66
N LYS A 99 -5.73 8.54 6.47
CA LYS A 99 -5.27 8.22 7.84
C LYS A 99 -4.39 6.96 7.89
N GLY A 100 -3.46 6.80 6.95
CA GLY A 100 -2.70 5.58 6.79
C GLY A 100 -1.90 5.14 7.99
N PHE A 101 -1.14 6.04 8.62
CA PHE A 101 -0.36 5.67 9.82
C PHE A 101 -1.25 5.25 10.98
N THR A 102 -2.31 6.01 11.27
CA THR A 102 -3.26 5.69 12.34
C THR A 102 -3.94 4.35 12.09
N SER A 103 -4.34 4.08 10.84
CA SER A 103 -5.05 2.86 10.47
C SER A 103 -4.11 1.64 10.53
N LEU A 104 -2.88 1.74 10.03
CA LEU A 104 -1.89 0.66 10.09
C LEU A 104 -1.51 0.31 11.54
N VAL A 105 -1.27 1.32 12.38
CA VAL A 105 -0.99 1.09 13.81
C VAL A 105 -2.18 0.42 14.51
N ALA A 106 -3.41 0.86 14.22
CA ALA A 106 -4.62 0.21 14.75
C ALA A 106 -4.78 -1.24 14.27
N LEU A 107 -4.25 -1.58 13.10
CA LEU A 107 -4.20 -2.95 12.54
C LEU A 107 -2.97 -3.75 13.02
N GLY A 108 -2.21 -3.24 13.99
CA GLY A 108 -1.09 -3.95 14.62
C GLY A 108 0.26 -3.81 13.92
N TRP A 109 0.39 -2.87 12.97
CA TRP A 109 1.65 -2.63 12.25
C TRP A 109 2.55 -1.64 12.98
N GLU A 110 3.85 -1.88 12.90
CA GLU A 110 4.90 -0.99 13.41
C GLU A 110 5.46 -0.11 12.29
N ILE A 111 5.66 1.18 12.57
CA ILE A 111 6.27 2.12 11.63
C ILE A 111 7.78 2.14 11.87
N LYS A 112 8.57 1.75 10.87
CA LYS A 112 10.03 1.81 10.90
C LYS A 112 10.54 2.96 10.04
N ARG A 113 11.52 3.70 10.57
CA ARG A 113 12.24 4.80 9.90
C ARG A 113 13.55 4.31 9.32
#